data_AF-A0A7Z0QSB0-F1
#
_entry.id   AF-A0A7Z0QSB0-F1
#
_cell.length_a   1.000
_cell.length_b   1.000
_cell.length_c   1.000
_cell.angle_alpha   90.00
_cell.angle_beta   90.00
_cell.angle_gamma   90.00
#
_symmetry.space_group_name_H-M   'P 1'
#
loop_
_entity.id
_entity.type
_entity.pdbx_description
1 polymer ?
#
loop_
_entity_poly.entity_id
_entity_poly.type
_entity_poly.pdbx_seq_one_letter_code
_entity_poly.pdbx_strand_id
1 'polypeptide(L)'
;MRQVFTSPRLENVERVAELLRAESIEVRITNGRSYKGQRRANFSYREDSGAPRPAVWVIRAEDQTRARELLRGAGLLQNQPSTRRYLGQDDLVFASERAETPRRGMSRASKVRYTLLGGAALVIALSWMSRPDTAARVAATSSGPTPAPAPRVEAAPPTVEASVNRIPVPRALAEAVLLAELADLDGPACIRIDGAAPDAALLGRLQADAPGVVASPACGGESDPGTASIEVANYRTDGSGVGTVDVTTGAPATVDRTTRTLDVARTGRDWRIGPAG
;
A
#
# COMPACT_ATOMS: atom_id res chain seq x y z
N MET A 1 3.76 -17.37 -33.97
CA MET A 1 3.56 -17.36 -32.51
C MET A 1 2.51 -16.33 -32.13
N ARG A 2 1.59 -16.65 -31.22
CA ARG A 2 0.55 -15.73 -30.74
C ARG A 2 0.51 -15.69 -29.22
N GLN A 3 0.38 -14.51 -28.64
CA GLN A 3 0.28 -14.35 -27.19
C GLN A 3 -1.09 -14.86 -26.70
N VAL A 4 -1.06 -15.66 -25.63
CA VAL A 4 -2.27 -16.22 -25.01
C VAL A 4 -2.46 -15.76 -23.57
N PHE A 5 -1.37 -15.45 -22.85
CA PHE A 5 -1.42 -15.02 -21.46
C PHE A 5 -0.24 -14.09 -21.12
N THR A 6 -0.48 -13.12 -20.24
CA THR A 6 0.56 -12.28 -19.64
C THR A 6 0.21 -12.01 -18.19
N SER A 7 1.23 -11.98 -17.34
CA SER A 7 1.07 -11.67 -15.93
C SER A 7 2.31 -10.91 -15.46
N PRO A 8 2.14 -9.92 -14.58
CA PRO A 8 3.26 -9.27 -13.90
C PRO A 8 4.11 -10.25 -13.07
N ARG A 9 3.50 -11.32 -12.56
CA ARG A 9 4.17 -12.40 -11.81
C ARG A 9 4.67 -13.46 -12.79
N LEU A 10 5.98 -13.71 -12.77
CA LEU A 10 6.62 -14.73 -13.61
C LEU A 10 6.16 -16.15 -13.24
N GLU A 11 5.96 -16.43 -11.96
CA GLU A 11 5.53 -17.74 -11.46
C GLU A 11 4.19 -18.16 -12.06
N ASN A 12 3.28 -17.19 -12.24
CA ASN A 12 1.99 -17.45 -12.88
C ASN A 12 2.19 -17.82 -14.36
N VAL A 13 3.05 -17.09 -15.08
CA VAL A 13 3.35 -17.36 -16.50
C VAL A 13 3.99 -18.74 -16.68
N GLU A 14 4.86 -19.15 -15.76
CA GLU A 14 5.48 -20.48 -15.79
C GLU A 14 4.46 -21.59 -15.52
N ARG A 15 3.60 -21.46 -14.51
CA ARG A 15 2.52 -22.42 -14.24
C ARG A 15 1.55 -22.55 -15.42
N VAL A 16 1.21 -21.43 -16.07
CA VAL A 16 0.40 -21.45 -17.28
C VAL A 16 1.10 -22.18 -18.42
N ALA A 17 2.41 -21.95 -18.59
CA ALA A 17 3.18 -22.64 -19.60
C ALA A 17 3.28 -24.15 -19.33
N GLU A 18 3.42 -24.56 -18.06
CA GLU A 18 3.39 -25.98 -17.64
C GLU A 18 2.03 -26.62 -17.96
N LEU A 19 0.93 -25.95 -17.62
CA LEU A 19 -0.43 -26.41 -17.94
C LEU A 19 -0.62 -26.64 -19.44
N LEU A 20 -0.17 -25.70 -20.28
CA LEU A 20 -0.30 -25.83 -21.73
C LEU A 20 0.60 -26.95 -22.28
N ARG A 21 1.82 -27.12 -21.74
CA ARG A 21 2.71 -28.23 -22.14
C ARG A 21 2.17 -29.60 -21.73
N ALA A 22 1.50 -29.70 -20.58
CA ALA A 22 0.85 -30.94 -20.14
C ALA A 22 -0.20 -31.40 -21.15
N GLU A 23 -0.88 -30.46 -21.80
CA GLU A 23 -1.84 -30.70 -22.88
C GLU A 23 -1.21 -30.81 -24.26
N SER A 24 0.11 -31.05 -24.33
CA SER A 24 0.90 -31.19 -25.57
C SER A 24 0.90 -29.95 -26.49
N ILE A 25 0.66 -28.75 -25.92
CA ILE A 25 0.73 -27.48 -26.66
C ILE A 25 2.12 -26.87 -26.54
N GLU A 26 2.72 -26.55 -27.69
CA GLU A 26 4.08 -26.00 -27.75
C GLU A 26 4.10 -24.50 -27.44
N VAL A 27 4.80 -24.10 -26.36
CA VAL A 27 4.79 -22.73 -25.84
C VAL A 27 6.18 -22.14 -25.59
N ARG A 28 6.30 -20.82 -25.80
CA ARG A 28 7.48 -19.98 -25.57
C ARG A 28 7.16 -18.94 -24.50
N ILE A 29 8.01 -18.81 -23.48
CA ILE A 29 7.93 -17.73 -22.49
C ILE A 29 8.84 -16.59 -22.93
N THR A 30 8.32 -15.36 -22.96
CA THR A 30 9.10 -14.13 -23.15
C THR A 30 9.21 -13.38 -21.83
N ASN A 31 10.32 -12.66 -21.62
CA ASN A 31 10.63 -11.98 -20.35
C ASN A 31 10.59 -12.94 -19.15
N GLY A 32 11.08 -14.16 -19.38
CA GLY A 32 11.18 -15.21 -18.36
C GLY A 32 12.30 -14.96 -17.36
N ARG A 33 12.55 -15.96 -16.51
CA ARG A 33 13.66 -15.97 -15.54
C ARG A 33 14.98 -15.73 -16.27
N SER A 34 15.53 -14.52 -16.15
CA SER A 34 16.86 -14.21 -16.70
C SER A 34 17.92 -14.78 -15.75
N TYR A 35 18.86 -15.55 -16.29
CA TYR A 35 20.01 -16.08 -15.55
C TYR A 35 20.84 -14.98 -14.84
N LYS A 36 20.72 -13.71 -15.29
CA LYS A 36 21.39 -12.54 -14.69
C LYS A 36 20.45 -11.56 -13.97
N GLY A 37 19.22 -11.97 -13.63
CA GLY A 37 18.15 -11.09 -13.13
C GLY A 37 18.25 -10.71 -11.64
N GLN A 38 18.09 -9.41 -11.38
CA GLN A 38 18.07 -8.70 -10.10
C GLN A 38 17.55 -9.49 -8.88
N ARG A 39 18.22 -9.31 -7.73
CA ARG A 39 17.72 -9.67 -6.39
C ARG A 39 16.24 -9.28 -6.26
N ARG A 40 15.42 -10.27 -5.89
CA ARG A 40 14.01 -10.20 -5.46
C ARG A 40 13.64 -8.82 -4.89
N ALA A 41 13.18 -7.93 -5.77
CA ALA A 41 12.49 -6.71 -5.37
C ALA A 41 11.06 -7.11 -4.97
N ASN A 42 10.57 -6.58 -3.86
CA ASN A 42 9.21 -6.84 -3.41
C ASN A 42 8.23 -6.35 -4.49
N PHE A 43 7.47 -7.27 -5.05
CA PHE A 43 6.48 -6.98 -6.08
C PHE A 43 5.33 -6.16 -5.47
N SER A 44 5.03 -5.00 -6.07
CA SER A 44 3.87 -4.17 -5.73
C SER A 44 2.90 -4.14 -6.92
N TYR A 45 1.60 -4.33 -6.65
CA TYR A 45 0.55 -4.16 -7.66
C TYR A 45 0.25 -2.69 -8.00
N ARG A 46 0.73 -1.75 -7.18
CA ARG A 46 0.49 -0.31 -7.36
C ARG A 46 1.55 0.37 -8.23
N GLU A 47 2.66 -0.31 -8.47
CA GLU A 47 3.81 0.25 -9.17
C GLU A 47 4.03 -0.52 -10.47
N ASP A 48 3.58 0.06 -11.60
CA ASP A 48 3.97 -0.45 -12.91
C ASP A 48 5.41 -0.01 -13.15
N SER A 49 6.36 -0.92 -12.97
CA SER A 49 7.79 -0.62 -13.07
C SER A 49 8.27 -0.31 -14.50
N GLY A 50 7.35 -0.25 -15.47
CA GLY A 50 7.66 -0.08 -16.90
C GLY A 50 8.48 -1.22 -17.49
N ALA A 51 8.72 -2.28 -16.71
CA ALA A 51 9.53 -3.42 -17.12
C ALA A 51 8.75 -4.31 -18.11
N PRO A 52 9.45 -4.99 -19.05
CA PRO A 52 8.82 -5.92 -19.98
C PRO A 52 8.06 -7.03 -19.22
N ARG A 53 6.74 -7.13 -19.44
CA ARG A 53 5.92 -8.11 -18.72
C ARG A 53 6.20 -9.54 -19.21
N PRO A 54 6.32 -10.53 -18.31
CA PRO A 54 6.33 -11.95 -18.68
C PRO A 54 5.07 -12.34 -19.45
N ALA A 55 5.24 -13.15 -20.51
CA ALA A 55 4.13 -13.60 -21.33
C ALA A 55 4.36 -15.00 -21.92
N VAL A 56 3.27 -15.74 -22.11
CA VAL A 56 3.25 -17.04 -22.79
C VAL A 56 2.74 -16.86 -24.21
N TRP A 57 3.51 -17.38 -25.16
CA TRP A 57 3.20 -17.41 -26.57
C TRP A 57 3.06 -18.85 -27.03
N VAL A 58 2.00 -19.16 -27.77
CA VAL A 58 1.86 -20.45 -28.46
C VAL A 58 2.65 -20.38 -29.76
N ILE A 59 3.46 -21.40 -30.02
CA ILE A 59 4.36 -21.42 -31.19
C ILE A 59 3.54 -21.61 -32.46
N ARG A 60 2.73 -22.66 -32.46
CA ARG A 60 1.80 -23.09 -33.51
C ARG A 60 0.52 -22.26 -33.53
N ALA A 61 0.01 -21.94 -34.71
CA ALA A 61 -1.17 -21.08 -34.83
C ALA A 61 -2.46 -21.87 -34.57
N GLU A 62 -2.48 -23.13 -34.99
CA GLU A 62 -3.55 -24.11 -34.83
C GLU A 62 -3.89 -24.38 -33.36
N ASP A 63 -2.89 -24.39 -32.48
CA ASP A 63 -3.09 -24.65 -31.04
C ASP A 63 -3.65 -23.44 -30.28
N GLN A 64 -3.78 -22.28 -30.92
CA GLN A 64 -4.20 -21.05 -30.25
C GLN A 64 -5.62 -21.16 -29.68
N THR A 65 -6.55 -21.71 -30.44
CA THR A 65 -7.96 -21.85 -30.01
C THR A 65 -8.06 -22.80 -28.83
N ARG A 66 -7.43 -23.98 -28.95
CA ARG A 66 -7.37 -24.99 -27.89
C ARG A 66 -6.71 -24.45 -26.63
N ALA A 67 -5.60 -23.72 -26.75
CA ALA A 67 -4.94 -23.08 -25.60
C ALA A 67 -5.88 -22.10 -24.88
N ARG A 68 -6.63 -21.28 -25.61
CA ARG A 68 -7.59 -20.34 -25.00
C ARG A 68 -8.78 -21.05 -24.36
N GLU A 69 -9.21 -22.18 -24.91
CA GLU A 69 -10.26 -23.01 -24.31
C GLU A 69 -9.82 -23.60 -22.97
N LEU A 70 -8.62 -24.16 -22.91
CA LEU A 70 -8.02 -24.68 -21.68
C LEU A 70 -7.87 -23.58 -20.62
N LEU A 71 -7.38 -22.41 -21.00
CA LEU A 71 -7.22 -21.29 -20.06
C LEU A 71 -8.56 -20.72 -19.58
N ARG A 72 -9.61 -20.76 -20.40
CA ARG A 72 -10.98 -20.43 -19.97
C ARG A 72 -11.52 -21.48 -19.00
N GLY A 73 -11.35 -22.77 -19.30
CA GLY A 73 -11.75 -23.87 -18.41
C GLY A 73 -11.06 -23.80 -17.04
N ALA A 74 -9.80 -23.36 -17.00
CA ALA A 74 -9.04 -23.14 -15.78
C ALA A 74 -9.38 -21.83 -15.03
N GLY A 75 -10.32 -21.01 -15.54
CA GLY A 75 -10.68 -19.73 -14.94
C GLY A 75 -9.60 -18.63 -15.05
N LEU A 76 -8.54 -18.86 -15.82
CA LEU A 76 -7.43 -17.93 -16.02
C LEU A 76 -7.74 -16.85 -17.05
N LEU A 77 -8.60 -17.18 -18.01
CA LEU A 77 -9.26 -16.23 -18.89
C LEU A 77 -10.70 -16.10 -18.38
N GLN A 78 -10.92 -15.19 -17.43
CA GLN A 78 -12.27 -14.74 -17.13
C GLN A 78 -12.90 -14.31 -18.46
N ASN A 79 -14.12 -14.77 -18.73
CA ASN A 79 -14.96 -14.27 -19.81
C ASN A 79 -15.32 -12.81 -19.51
N GLN A 80 -14.34 -11.91 -19.43
CA GLN A 80 -14.62 -10.52 -19.70
C GLN A 80 -15.07 -10.51 -21.16
N PRO A 81 -16.32 -10.11 -21.45
CA PRO A 81 -16.70 -9.79 -22.81
C PRO A 81 -15.57 -8.92 -23.32
N SER A 82 -14.97 -9.28 -24.45
CA SER A 82 -14.01 -8.39 -25.08
C SER A 82 -14.67 -7.03 -25.12
N THR A 83 -14.26 -6.10 -24.25
CA THR A 83 -14.63 -4.69 -24.25
C THR A 83 -13.90 -4.07 -25.44
N ARG A 84 -14.15 -4.68 -26.60
CA ARG A 84 -13.84 -4.17 -27.90
C ARG A 84 -14.88 -3.07 -28.07
N ARG A 85 -14.46 -1.87 -27.69
CA ARG A 85 -14.92 -0.62 -28.29
C ARG A 85 -16.43 -0.37 -28.26
N TYR A 86 -17.00 -0.18 -27.08
CA TYR A 86 -18.30 0.49 -26.94
C TYR A 86 -18.25 1.73 -26.03
N LEU A 87 -17.07 2.11 -25.54
CA LEU A 87 -16.84 3.48 -25.04
C LEU A 87 -16.21 4.26 -26.19
N GLY A 88 -16.96 5.23 -26.72
CA GLY A 88 -16.50 6.16 -27.74
C GLY A 88 -15.21 6.82 -27.29
N GLN A 89 -14.15 6.70 -28.10
CA GLN A 89 -12.87 7.37 -27.91
C GLN A 89 -12.95 8.83 -28.38
N ASP A 90 -14.00 9.56 -28.04
CA ASP A 90 -14.18 10.96 -28.47
C ASP A 90 -13.73 11.98 -27.43
N ASP A 91 -13.12 11.56 -26.30
CA ASP A 91 -12.57 12.52 -25.32
C ASP A 91 -11.26 12.07 -24.67
N LEU A 92 -10.41 11.36 -25.43
CA LEU A 92 -9.01 11.21 -25.09
C LEU A 92 -8.18 12.03 -26.07
N VAL A 93 -7.98 13.30 -25.74
CA VAL A 93 -6.92 14.13 -26.31
C VAL A 93 -5.60 13.47 -25.93
N PHE A 94 -5.09 12.62 -26.82
CA PHE A 94 -3.68 12.29 -26.83
C PHE A 94 -2.93 13.59 -27.12
N ALA A 95 -2.19 14.10 -26.15
CA ALA A 95 -1.17 15.10 -26.39
C ALA A 95 -0.12 14.51 -27.33
N SER A 96 -0.41 14.54 -28.63
CA SER A 96 0.53 14.26 -29.71
C SER A 96 1.22 15.56 -30.05
N GLU A 97 2.19 15.94 -29.21
CA GLU A 97 3.34 16.67 -29.71
C GLU A 97 4.57 15.85 -29.37
N ARG A 98 5.28 15.42 -30.43
CA ARG A 98 6.73 15.26 -30.37
C ARG A 98 7.31 16.62 -30.00
N ALA A 99 7.28 16.95 -28.72
CA ALA A 99 8.10 18.01 -28.17
C ALA A 99 9.44 17.36 -27.79
N GLU A 100 10.37 17.50 -28.73
CA GLU A 100 11.80 17.70 -28.51
C GLU A 100 12.24 17.53 -27.05
N THR A 101 13.03 16.49 -26.77
CA THR A 101 13.63 16.26 -25.45
C THR A 101 14.26 17.55 -24.92
N PRO A 102 13.70 18.21 -23.88
CA PRO A 102 14.46 19.25 -23.23
C PRO A 102 15.58 18.53 -22.50
N ARG A 103 16.84 18.87 -22.82
CA ARG A 103 18.00 18.51 -22.00
C ARG A 103 17.65 18.95 -20.58
N ARG A 104 17.28 17.97 -19.74
CA ARG A 104 16.82 18.19 -18.38
C ARG A 104 18.01 18.65 -17.57
N GLY A 105 18.30 19.95 -17.63
CA GLY A 105 19.21 20.62 -16.72
C GLY A 105 18.80 20.27 -15.31
N MET A 106 19.76 19.81 -14.51
CA MET A 106 19.55 19.37 -13.13
C MET A 106 18.71 20.42 -12.40
N SER A 107 17.48 20.04 -12.03
CA SER A 107 16.55 20.94 -11.33
C SER A 107 17.23 21.52 -10.10
N ARG A 108 16.90 22.75 -9.71
CA ARG A 108 17.48 23.39 -8.52
C ARG A 108 17.37 22.47 -7.28
N ALA A 109 16.29 21.69 -7.18
CA ALA A 109 16.09 20.68 -6.14
C ALA A 109 17.11 19.52 -6.18
N SER A 110 17.53 19.06 -7.37
CA SER A 110 18.55 18.02 -7.49
C SER A 110 19.96 18.55 -7.20
N LYS A 111 20.26 19.81 -7.56
CA LYS A 111 21.51 20.49 -7.12
C LYS A 111 21.63 20.56 -5.61
N VAL A 112 20.57 20.97 -4.91
CA VAL A 112 20.57 21.04 -3.43
C VAL A 112 20.78 19.66 -2.78
N ARG A 113 20.16 18.61 -3.33
CA ARG A 113 20.35 17.24 -2.81
C ARG A 113 21.80 16.77 -2.96
N TYR A 114 22.43 17.00 -4.11
CA TYR A 114 23.82 16.59 -4.33
C TYR A 114 24.83 17.43 -3.55
N THR A 115 24.58 18.73 -3.35
CA THR A 115 25.45 19.56 -2.49
C THR A 115 25.38 19.15 -1.03
N LEU A 116 24.19 18.77 -0.54
CA LEU A 116 24.01 18.31 0.84
C LEU A 116 24.67 16.94 1.07
N LEU A 117 24.51 16.00 0.13
CA LEU A 117 25.18 14.70 0.17
C LEU A 117 26.71 14.83 0.05
N GLY A 118 27.20 15.71 -0.84
CA GLY A 118 28.63 15.98 -0.98
C GLY A 118 29.23 16.60 0.28
N GLY A 119 28.53 17.56 0.90
CA GLY A 119 28.94 18.17 2.16
C GLY A 119 29.00 17.15 3.31
N ALA A 120 27.98 16.29 3.45
CA ALA A 120 27.98 15.24 4.47
C ALA A 120 29.13 14.23 4.29
N ALA A 121 29.40 13.80 3.05
CA ALA A 121 30.52 12.91 2.76
C ALA A 121 31.88 13.56 3.08
N LEU A 122 32.03 14.85 2.78
CA LEU A 122 33.25 15.60 3.08
C LEU A 122 33.48 15.72 4.59
N VAL A 123 32.44 16.04 5.37
CA VAL A 123 32.54 16.10 6.84
C VAL A 123 32.92 14.73 7.44
N ILE A 124 32.37 13.63 6.92
CA ILE A 124 32.72 12.28 7.35
C ILE A 124 34.18 11.95 7.02
N ALA A 125 34.65 12.31 5.83
CA ALA A 125 36.03 12.08 5.40
C ALA A 125 37.03 12.89 6.25
N LEU A 126 36.74 14.16 6.52
CA LEU A 126 37.55 14.98 7.42
C LEU A 126 37.50 14.45 8.86
N SER A 127 36.34 13.99 9.35
CA SER A 127 36.22 13.38 10.68
C SER A 127 37.07 12.12 10.82
N TRP A 128 37.20 11.31 9.77
CA TRP A 128 38.09 10.15 9.75
C TRP A 128 39.57 10.56 9.72
N MET A 129 39.90 11.62 8.99
CA MET A 129 41.27 12.14 8.90
C MET A 129 41.74 12.85 10.18
N SER A 130 40.79 13.39 10.96
CA SER A 130 41.06 14.12 12.21
C SER A 130 41.03 13.24 13.47
N ARG A 131 40.98 11.90 13.35
CA ARG A 131 41.13 11.02 14.52
C ARG A 131 42.62 10.83 14.82
N PRO A 132 43.16 11.38 15.93
CA PRO A 132 44.46 10.95 16.41
C PRO A 132 44.37 9.49 16.85
N ASP A 133 45.36 8.69 16.45
CA ASP A 133 45.51 7.28 16.84
C ASP A 133 45.63 7.15 18.37
N THR A 134 44.53 6.84 19.04
CA THR A 134 44.56 6.24 20.37
C THR A 134 44.62 4.73 20.24
N ALA A 135 45.81 4.25 19.92
CA ALA A 135 46.18 2.86 20.13
C ALA A 135 46.35 2.60 21.64
N ALA A 136 45.36 1.97 22.28
CA ALA A 136 45.55 1.28 23.55
C ALA A 136 44.49 0.19 23.79
N ARG A 137 44.93 -1.04 23.50
CA ARG A 137 44.53 -2.36 24.03
C ARG A 137 43.43 -2.41 25.10
N VAL A 138 42.44 -3.27 24.87
CA VAL A 138 42.05 -4.29 25.86
C VAL A 138 41.86 -5.62 25.13
N ALA A 139 42.68 -6.60 25.53
CA ALA A 139 42.51 -8.00 25.20
C ALA A 139 41.40 -8.60 26.07
N ALA A 140 40.52 -9.41 25.49
CA ALA A 140 39.80 -10.46 26.22
C ALA A 140 39.27 -11.54 25.24
N THR A 141 40.01 -12.65 25.23
CA THR A 141 39.47 -14.02 25.31
C THR A 141 38.68 -14.57 24.12
N SER A 142 39.39 -15.27 23.24
CA SER A 142 38.86 -16.32 22.38
C SER A 142 38.78 -17.65 23.16
N SER A 143 37.58 -18.07 23.56
CA SER A 143 37.26 -19.44 23.94
C SER A 143 36.59 -20.16 22.75
N GLY A 144 37.06 -21.39 22.48
CA GLY A 144 36.78 -22.15 21.26
C GLY A 144 35.34 -22.67 21.10
N PRO A 145 35.03 -23.28 19.93
CA PRO A 145 33.69 -23.72 19.59
C PRO A 145 33.36 -25.08 20.22
N THR A 146 32.30 -25.13 21.02
CA THR A 146 31.59 -26.36 21.37
C THR A 146 30.50 -26.63 20.32
N PRO A 147 30.39 -27.83 19.74
CA PRO A 147 29.34 -28.14 18.77
C PRO A 147 27.98 -28.25 19.48
N ALA A 148 27.05 -27.37 19.11
CA ALA A 148 25.65 -27.46 19.53
C ALA A 148 24.91 -28.56 18.74
N PRO A 149 24.07 -29.38 19.38
CA PRO A 149 23.28 -30.39 18.69
C PRO A 149 22.16 -29.76 17.85
N ALA A 150 21.84 -30.41 16.73
CA ALA A 150 20.89 -29.97 15.71
C ALA A 150 19.48 -29.69 16.27
N PRO A 151 18.76 -28.66 15.75
CA PRO A 151 17.40 -28.38 16.15
C PRO A 151 16.47 -29.49 15.66
N ARG A 152 15.83 -30.17 16.61
CA ARG A 152 14.73 -31.09 16.35
C ARG A 152 13.48 -30.24 16.17
N VAL A 153 12.87 -30.29 14.98
CA VAL A 153 11.62 -29.59 14.67
C VAL A 153 10.49 -30.26 15.43
N GLU A 154 10.05 -29.64 16.51
CA GLU A 154 8.81 -29.99 17.20
C GLU A 154 7.67 -29.21 16.51
N ALA A 155 6.73 -29.95 15.93
CA ALA A 155 5.56 -29.37 15.30
C ALA A 155 4.62 -28.84 16.40
N ALA A 156 4.71 -27.54 16.68
CA ALA A 156 3.69 -26.86 17.45
C ALA A 156 2.36 -26.91 16.68
N PRO A 157 1.21 -27.18 17.35
CA PRO A 157 -0.09 -27.05 16.72
C PRO A 157 -0.27 -25.59 16.24
N PRO A 158 -1.08 -25.33 15.20
CA PRO A 158 -1.36 -23.96 14.79
C PRO A 158 -2.10 -23.27 15.95
N THR A 159 -1.36 -22.51 16.75
CA THR A 159 -1.94 -21.43 17.53
C THR A 159 -2.59 -20.51 16.51
N VAL A 160 -3.92 -20.42 16.54
CA VAL A 160 -4.65 -19.34 15.88
C VAL A 160 -4.20 -18.08 16.60
N GLU A 161 -3.08 -17.50 16.16
CA GLU A 161 -2.73 -16.16 16.55
C GLU A 161 -3.91 -15.29 16.14
N ALA A 162 -4.52 -14.60 17.10
CA ALA A 162 -5.57 -13.63 16.84
C ALA A 162 -4.99 -12.60 15.87
N SER A 163 -5.23 -12.79 14.58
CA SER A 163 -4.70 -11.93 13.54
C SER A 163 -5.38 -10.58 13.72
N VAL A 164 -4.65 -9.60 14.25
CA VAL A 164 -5.13 -8.22 14.32
C VAL A 164 -5.18 -7.70 12.89
N ASN A 165 -6.37 -7.67 12.30
CA ASN A 165 -6.61 -7.21 10.94
C ASN A 165 -6.85 -5.71 10.96
N ARG A 166 -6.15 -4.97 10.09
CA ARG A 166 -6.47 -3.56 9.79
C ARG A 166 -7.42 -3.52 8.60
N ILE A 167 -8.60 -2.97 8.81
CA ILE A 167 -9.62 -2.81 7.77
C ILE A 167 -10.09 -1.35 7.72
N PRO A 168 -10.64 -0.89 6.59
CA PRO A 168 -11.23 0.45 6.51
C PRO A 168 -12.30 0.65 7.57
N VAL A 169 -12.38 1.84 8.15
CA VAL A 169 -13.36 2.18 9.18
C VAL A 169 -14.77 2.01 8.61
N PRO A 170 -15.60 1.09 9.13
CA PRO A 170 -16.97 0.95 8.68
C PRO A 170 -17.76 2.24 8.91
N ARG A 171 -18.64 2.61 7.98
CA ARG A 171 -19.43 3.85 8.07
C ARG A 171 -20.19 4.00 9.38
N ALA A 172 -20.85 2.94 9.84
CA ALA A 172 -21.61 2.96 11.10
C ALA A 172 -20.70 3.15 12.33
N LEU A 173 -19.46 2.65 12.27
CA LEU A 173 -18.47 2.88 13.31
C LEU A 173 -17.99 4.34 13.30
N ALA A 174 -17.64 4.86 12.12
CA ALA A 174 -17.22 6.25 11.98
C ALA A 174 -18.30 7.22 12.48
N GLU A 175 -19.56 6.97 12.14
CA GLU A 175 -20.70 7.76 12.61
C GLU A 175 -20.82 7.76 14.13
N ALA A 176 -20.80 6.58 14.77
CA ALA A 176 -20.92 6.48 16.22
C ALA A 176 -19.78 7.21 16.95
N VAL A 177 -18.55 7.07 16.44
CA VAL A 177 -17.37 7.73 17.02
C VAL A 177 -17.47 9.24 16.82
N LEU A 178 -17.77 9.72 15.62
CA LEU A 178 -17.86 11.15 15.35
C LEU A 178 -18.98 11.82 16.14
N LEU A 179 -20.15 11.19 16.28
CA LEU A 179 -21.23 11.72 17.11
C LEU A 179 -20.82 11.83 18.59
N ALA A 180 -20.08 10.83 19.11
CA ALA A 180 -19.57 10.88 20.48
C ALA A 180 -18.54 12.01 20.66
N GLU A 181 -17.61 12.19 19.72
CA GLU A 181 -16.60 13.25 19.77
C GLU A 181 -17.22 14.65 19.63
N LEU A 182 -18.22 14.81 18.76
CA LEU A 182 -18.89 16.08 18.52
C LEU A 182 -19.77 16.52 19.69
N ALA A 183 -20.28 15.58 20.49
CA ALA A 183 -21.10 15.89 21.66
C ALA A 183 -20.34 16.73 22.71
N ASP A 184 -19.01 16.57 22.78
CA ASP A 184 -18.14 17.28 23.72
C ASP A 184 -17.49 18.54 23.11
N LEU A 185 -17.74 18.83 21.83
CA LEU A 185 -17.10 19.93 21.11
C LEU A 185 -18.05 21.10 20.87
N ASP A 186 -17.66 22.28 21.35
CA ASP A 186 -18.33 23.53 21.07
C ASP A 186 -17.74 24.19 19.80
N GLY A 187 -18.48 24.14 18.69
CA GLY A 187 -18.17 24.92 17.49
C GLY A 187 -17.97 24.11 16.21
N PRO A 188 -17.44 24.73 15.15
CA PRO A 188 -17.24 24.08 13.86
C PRO A 188 -16.14 23.03 13.93
N ALA A 189 -16.40 21.88 13.30
CA ALA A 189 -15.48 20.75 13.29
C ALA A 189 -15.20 20.27 11.86
N CYS A 190 -13.94 20.01 11.57
CA CYS A 190 -13.47 19.43 10.33
C CYS A 190 -13.30 17.92 10.48
N ILE A 191 -13.91 17.14 9.58
CA ILE A 191 -13.96 15.68 9.70
C ILE A 191 -13.18 14.98 8.58
N ARG A 192 -12.42 13.94 8.96
CA ARG A 192 -11.75 12.98 8.06
C ARG A 192 -11.96 11.53 8.55
N ILE A 193 -12.05 10.61 7.59
CA ILE A 193 -12.15 9.17 7.85
C ILE A 193 -11.12 8.45 6.98
N ASP A 194 -10.22 7.69 7.60
CA ASP A 194 -9.08 7.03 6.92
C ASP A 194 -8.31 7.98 5.98
N GLY A 195 -8.22 9.23 6.41
CA GLY A 195 -7.60 10.33 5.69
C GLY A 195 -8.36 10.90 4.49
N ALA A 196 -9.55 10.41 4.18
CA ALA A 196 -10.43 10.90 3.14
C ALA A 196 -11.60 11.74 3.69
N ALA A 197 -12.27 12.47 2.79
CA ALA A 197 -13.53 13.14 3.08
C ALA A 197 -14.63 12.11 3.42
N PRO A 198 -15.48 12.35 4.42
CA PRO A 198 -16.65 11.51 4.67
C PRO A 198 -17.61 11.53 3.47
N ASP A 199 -18.37 10.45 3.29
CA ASP A 199 -19.41 10.41 2.27
C ASP A 199 -20.52 11.43 2.55
N ALA A 200 -21.19 11.93 1.50
CA ALA A 200 -22.18 12.99 1.62
C ALA A 200 -23.38 12.63 2.52
N ALA A 201 -23.78 11.35 2.55
CA ALA A 201 -24.90 10.90 3.37
C ALA A 201 -24.51 10.73 4.85
N LEU A 202 -23.24 10.48 5.15
CA LEU A 202 -22.71 10.56 6.51
C LEU A 202 -22.60 12.02 6.94
N LEU A 203 -22.03 12.88 6.10
CA LEU A 203 -21.89 14.31 6.39
C LEU A 203 -23.25 14.97 6.68
N GLY A 204 -24.26 14.71 5.85
CA GLY A 204 -25.60 15.26 6.06
C GLY A 204 -26.27 14.79 7.36
N ARG A 205 -25.95 13.59 7.85
CA ARG A 205 -26.44 13.11 9.17
C ARG A 205 -25.74 13.84 10.31
N LEU A 206 -24.41 13.98 10.23
CA LEU A 206 -23.65 14.72 11.25
C LEU A 206 -24.07 16.20 11.31
N GLN A 207 -24.37 16.81 10.16
CA GLN A 207 -24.83 18.20 10.09
C GLN A 207 -26.24 18.42 10.65
N ALA A 208 -27.07 17.38 10.73
CA ALA A 208 -28.39 17.48 11.36
C ALA A 208 -28.27 17.72 12.88
N ASP A 209 -27.27 17.11 13.52
CA ASP A 209 -27.00 17.26 14.95
C ASP A 209 -26.02 18.40 15.24
N ALA A 210 -25.04 18.62 14.36
CA ALA A 210 -23.98 19.63 14.49
C ALA A 210 -23.80 20.41 13.17
N PRO A 211 -24.53 21.53 12.96
CA PRO A 211 -24.54 22.26 11.67
C PRO A 211 -23.18 22.89 11.29
N GLY A 212 -22.25 23.03 12.23
CA GLY A 212 -20.89 23.54 12.01
C GLY A 212 -19.91 22.50 11.43
N VAL A 213 -20.35 21.28 11.15
CA VAL A 213 -19.50 20.20 10.66
C VAL A 213 -19.21 20.34 9.16
N VAL A 214 -17.93 20.24 8.79
CA VAL A 214 -17.46 20.33 7.39
C VAL A 214 -16.51 19.18 7.07
N ALA A 215 -16.54 18.69 5.83
CA ALA A 215 -15.61 17.68 5.33
C ALA A 215 -14.27 18.31 4.89
N SER A 216 -13.15 17.69 5.23
CA SER A 216 -11.87 18.02 4.57
C SER A 216 -11.90 17.56 3.11
N PRO A 217 -11.40 18.34 2.12
CA PRO A 217 -10.55 19.54 2.23
C PRO A 217 -11.32 20.87 2.22
N ALA A 218 -12.66 20.85 2.23
CA ALA A 218 -13.47 22.07 2.21
C ALA A 218 -13.34 22.91 3.50
N CYS A 219 -12.75 22.34 4.55
CA CYS A 219 -12.19 23.09 5.67
C CYS A 219 -10.97 23.91 5.18
N GLY A 220 -11.22 25.07 4.58
CA GLY A 220 -10.18 26.04 4.20
C GLY A 220 -10.15 27.19 5.22
N GLY A 221 -9.02 27.60 5.80
CA GLY A 221 -7.63 27.21 5.56
C GLY A 221 -6.78 27.33 6.83
N GLU A 222 -5.47 27.38 6.64
CA GLU A 222 -4.35 27.45 7.60
C GLU A 222 -4.43 28.61 8.63
N SER A 223 -5.57 29.27 8.77
CA SER A 223 -5.75 30.57 9.41
C SER A 223 -6.96 30.68 10.33
N ASP A 224 -7.78 29.63 10.50
CA ASP A 224 -8.88 29.65 11.46
C ASP A 224 -8.54 28.80 12.71
N PRO A 225 -7.85 29.37 13.71
CA PRO A 225 -7.35 28.64 14.86
C PRO A 225 -8.47 28.07 15.77
N GLY A 226 -9.74 28.38 15.49
CA GLY A 226 -10.90 27.92 16.24
C GLY A 226 -11.60 26.67 15.69
N THR A 227 -11.24 26.17 14.50
CA THR A 227 -11.89 24.97 13.93
C THR A 227 -11.21 23.70 14.44
N ALA A 228 -11.92 22.90 15.23
CA ALA A 228 -11.43 21.60 15.68
C ALA A 228 -11.34 20.63 14.49
N SER A 229 -10.26 19.85 14.37
CA SER A 229 -10.17 18.75 13.40
C SER A 229 -10.32 17.42 14.13
N ILE A 230 -11.13 16.53 13.57
CA ILE A 230 -11.35 15.17 14.06
C ILE A 230 -11.06 14.20 12.91
N GLU A 231 -10.15 13.26 13.15
CA GLU A 231 -9.84 12.17 12.21
C GLU A 231 -10.06 10.83 12.89
N VAL A 232 -10.90 9.99 12.28
CA VAL A 232 -11.12 8.60 12.70
C VAL A 232 -10.41 7.69 11.70
N ALA A 233 -9.46 6.89 12.18
CA ALA A 233 -8.64 6.05 11.32
C ALA A 233 -8.16 4.77 12.03
N ASN A 234 -7.49 3.93 11.25
CA ASN A 234 -6.71 2.80 11.76
C ASN A 234 -7.54 1.80 12.60
N TYR A 235 -8.71 1.42 12.09
CA TYR A 235 -9.53 0.40 12.71
C TYR A 235 -8.84 -0.98 12.65
N ARG A 236 -8.68 -1.59 13.82
CA ARG A 236 -8.01 -2.86 14.08
C ARG A 236 -9.00 -3.83 14.71
N THR A 237 -9.22 -4.98 14.11
CA THR A 237 -10.18 -5.99 14.59
C THR A 237 -9.66 -7.41 14.38
N ASP A 238 -10.09 -8.34 15.22
CA ASP A 238 -9.87 -9.78 15.05
C ASP A 238 -10.95 -10.46 14.18
N GLY A 239 -11.95 -9.70 13.71
CA GLY A 239 -13.09 -10.20 12.95
C GLY A 239 -14.30 -10.62 13.79
N SER A 240 -14.21 -10.56 15.13
CA SER A 240 -15.32 -10.87 16.04
C SER A 240 -16.38 -9.77 16.13
N GLY A 241 -16.09 -8.58 15.58
CA GLY A 241 -16.88 -7.37 15.79
C GLY A 241 -16.38 -6.52 16.95
N VAL A 242 -15.32 -6.95 17.65
CA VAL A 242 -14.56 -6.14 18.62
C VAL A 242 -13.28 -5.62 17.95
N GLY A 243 -12.80 -4.46 18.37
CA GLY A 243 -11.57 -3.89 17.86
C GLY A 243 -11.16 -2.60 18.55
N THR A 244 -10.15 -1.95 17.99
CA THR A 244 -9.68 -0.63 18.39
C THR A 244 -9.70 0.32 17.20
N VAL A 245 -10.01 1.60 17.44
CA VAL A 245 -9.94 2.65 16.43
C VAL A 245 -9.17 3.84 17.00
N ASP A 246 -8.41 4.52 16.15
CA ASP A 246 -7.69 5.72 16.55
C ASP A 246 -8.52 6.95 16.20
N VAL A 247 -8.65 7.85 17.16
CA VAL A 247 -9.26 9.16 16.99
C VAL A 247 -8.20 10.22 17.25
N THR A 248 -7.98 11.07 16.25
CA THR A 248 -7.04 12.19 16.35
C THR A 248 -7.82 13.49 16.38
N THR A 249 -7.67 14.26 17.45
CA THR A 249 -8.26 15.59 17.62
C THR A 249 -7.20 16.67 17.72
N GLY A 250 -7.51 17.89 17.29
CA GLY A 250 -6.61 19.05 17.37
C GLY A 250 -6.87 20.04 16.24
N ALA A 251 -6.19 21.17 16.20
CA ALA A 251 -6.37 22.09 15.08
C ALA A 251 -5.73 21.52 13.80
N PRO A 252 -6.33 21.74 12.62
CA PRO A 252 -5.86 21.14 11.36
C PRO A 252 -4.44 21.61 10.98
N ALA A 253 -4.00 22.79 11.44
CA ALA A 253 -2.70 23.37 11.10
C ALA A 253 -1.65 23.32 12.23
N THR A 254 -1.99 22.83 13.44
CA THR A 254 -1.06 22.77 14.57
C THR A 254 -0.44 21.39 14.75
N VAL A 255 0.76 21.37 15.37
CA VAL A 255 1.47 20.15 15.75
C VAL A 255 0.83 19.47 16.97
N ASP A 256 -0.03 20.19 17.70
CA ASP A 256 -0.70 19.73 18.92
C ASP A 256 -1.93 18.85 18.64
N ARG A 257 -1.74 17.82 17.81
CA ARG A 257 -2.77 16.80 17.59
C ARG A 257 -2.62 15.70 18.63
N THR A 258 -3.72 15.40 19.32
CA THR A 258 -3.80 14.31 20.30
C THR A 258 -4.47 13.11 19.64
N THR A 259 -3.78 11.99 19.58
CA THR A 259 -4.35 10.71 19.13
C THR A 259 -4.69 9.84 20.33
N ARG A 260 -5.94 9.41 20.43
CA ARG A 260 -6.45 8.45 21.41
C ARG A 260 -6.93 7.18 20.74
N THR A 261 -6.65 6.04 21.35
CA THR A 261 -7.20 4.75 20.90
C THR A 261 -8.46 4.45 21.72
N LEU A 262 -9.54 4.06 21.04
CA LEU A 262 -10.82 3.70 21.63
C LEU A 262 -11.10 2.22 21.37
N ASP A 263 -11.61 1.52 22.39
CA ASP A 263 -12.16 0.17 22.25
C ASP A 263 -13.56 0.25 21.67
N VAL A 264 -13.82 -0.58 20.66
CA VAL A 264 -15.09 -0.58 19.94
C VAL A 264 -15.65 -1.98 19.82
N ALA A 265 -16.95 -2.12 20.08
CA ALA A 265 -17.65 -3.40 20.02
C ALA A 265 -18.96 -3.24 19.27
N ARG A 266 -19.14 -4.07 18.23
CA ARG A 266 -20.35 -4.09 17.42
C ARG A 266 -21.45 -4.89 18.12
N THR A 267 -22.60 -4.26 18.34
CA THR A 267 -23.83 -4.91 18.82
C THR A 267 -24.89 -4.85 17.72
N GLY A 268 -24.96 -5.88 16.88
CA GLY A 268 -25.89 -5.91 15.74
C GLY A 268 -25.53 -4.88 14.66
N ARG A 269 -26.29 -3.78 14.57
CA ARG A 269 -26.00 -2.65 13.67
C ARG A 269 -25.33 -1.46 14.37
N ASP A 270 -25.33 -1.48 15.69
CA ASP A 270 -24.84 -0.38 16.51
C ASP A 270 -23.42 -0.66 17.01
N TRP A 271 -22.72 0.40 17.42
CA TRP A 271 -21.37 0.33 17.96
C TRP A 271 -21.35 0.90 19.37
N ARG A 272 -20.73 0.16 20.29
CA ARG A 272 -20.38 0.66 21.63
C ARG A 272 -18.92 1.10 21.60
N ILE A 273 -18.65 2.23 22.24
CA ILE A 273 -17.33 2.87 22.30
C ILE A 273 -16.94 2.98 23.78
N GLY A 274 -15.71 2.62 24.10
CA GLY A 274 -15.12 2.77 25.42
C GLY A 274 -13.67 3.25 25.34
N PRO A 275 -13.09 3.72 26.45
CA PRO A 275 -11.65 3.99 26.51
C PRO A 275 -10.88 2.68 26.29
N ALA A 276 -9.74 2.74 25.60
CA ALA A 276 -8.87 1.57 25.47
C ALA A 276 -8.36 1.11 26.84
N GLY A 277 -8.50 -0.19 27.13
CA GLY A 277 -8.01 -0.85 28.35
C GLY A 277 -6.53 -1.17 28.38
#